data_AF-A0A1G2R0F9-F1
#
_entry.id   AF-A0A1G2R0F9-F1
#
_cell.length_a   1.000
_cell.length_b   1.000
_cell.length_c   1.000
_cell.angle_alpha   90.00
_cell.angle_beta   90.00
_cell.angle_gamma   90.00
#
_symmetry.space_group_name_H-M   'P 1'
#
loop_
_entity.id
_entity.type
_entity.pdbx_description
1 polymer ?
#
loop_
_entity_poly.entity_id
_entity_poly.type
_entity_poly.pdbx_seq_one_letter_code
_entity_poly.pdbx_strand_id
1 'polypeptide(L)'
;MENHGFRFWEWTVYKDAREFQTRTNSLLKTLPPAERFALVNQGKRALNSVVLNIAESANKATDKEMKVFLNRARCSLNEFERFVNSQKSKVNSQRGFTIPELLVALLVFSLVIGGGANLLLSGIAAQRNSLAAQELLDQSSFAAEYMTRALRQAQKDLGDDCISPGTNYEITDGGRGIQFLDVQGVCRKFSLPPSVQAQRIKETPGPGLTFLTSDNLTVTSLRFSLQGESQEDELQPRVTFSFEIEAKGARPDSSPKLRFQTTVSQRNVDVYSKIQ
;
A
#
# COMPACT_ATOMS: atom_id res chain seq x y z
N MET A 1 -18.54 71.35 -4.39
CA MET A 1 -17.26 71.81 -3.81
C MET A 1 -17.27 73.32 -3.94
N GLU A 2 -17.23 74.01 -2.80
CA GLU A 2 -17.29 75.47 -2.74
C GLU A 2 -16.03 76.10 -3.35
N ASN A 3 -16.23 77.16 -4.13
CA ASN A 3 -15.16 77.86 -4.85
C ASN A 3 -14.43 78.79 -3.87
N HIS A 4 -13.31 78.32 -3.30
CA HIS A 4 -12.49 79.10 -2.35
C HIS A 4 -11.68 80.25 -2.99
N GLY A 5 -12.08 80.75 -4.17
CA GLY A 5 -11.44 81.90 -4.82
C GLY A 5 -10.11 81.63 -5.53
N PHE A 6 -9.74 80.37 -5.77
CA PHE A 6 -8.49 80.05 -6.49
C PHE A 6 -8.70 79.93 -8.01
N ARG A 7 -7.87 80.62 -8.80
CA ARG A 7 -7.95 80.69 -10.28
C ARG A 7 -7.96 79.33 -10.99
N PHE A 8 -7.28 78.31 -10.45
CA PHE A 8 -7.14 77.02 -11.14
C PHE A 8 -8.41 76.17 -11.15
N TRP A 9 -9.39 76.44 -10.28
CA TRP A 9 -10.63 75.66 -10.22
C TRP A 9 -11.46 75.72 -11.51
N GLU A 10 -11.32 76.82 -12.26
CA GLU A 10 -12.05 77.04 -13.50
C GLU A 10 -11.28 76.50 -14.72
N TRP A 11 -10.00 76.18 -14.58
CA TRP A 11 -9.17 75.72 -15.68
C TRP A 11 -9.58 74.32 -16.14
N THR A 12 -9.82 74.19 -17.45
CA THR A 12 -10.13 72.91 -18.09
C THR A 12 -9.04 71.88 -17.84
N VAL A 13 -7.77 72.25 -18.04
CA VAL A 13 -6.61 71.37 -17.83
C VAL A 13 -6.51 70.83 -16.38
N TYR A 14 -6.94 71.60 -15.38
CA TYR A 14 -6.95 71.14 -13.99
C TYR A 14 -8.08 70.13 -13.73
N LYS A 15 -9.28 70.38 -14.28
CA LYS A 15 -10.41 69.44 -14.21
C LYS A 15 -10.06 68.13 -14.92
N ASP A 16 -9.47 68.21 -16.11
CA ASP A 16 -9.04 67.05 -16.91
C ASP A 16 -7.96 66.25 -16.19
N ALA A 17 -6.96 66.90 -15.59
CA ALA A 17 -5.90 66.22 -14.84
C ALA A 17 -6.45 65.48 -13.61
N ARG A 18 -7.43 66.06 -12.91
CA ARG A 18 -8.07 65.42 -11.76
C ARG A 18 -8.96 64.25 -12.15
N GLU A 19 -9.68 64.38 -13.25
CA GLU A 19 -10.46 63.28 -13.82
C GLU A 19 -9.53 62.13 -14.25
N PHE A 20 -8.45 62.45 -14.97
CA PHE A 20 -7.43 61.51 -15.38
C PHE A 20 -6.80 60.78 -14.19
N GLN A 21 -6.44 61.51 -13.12
CA GLN A 21 -5.94 60.94 -11.88
C GLN A 21 -6.96 59.97 -11.25
N THR A 22 -8.24 60.33 -11.22
CA THR A 22 -9.31 59.51 -10.62
C THR A 22 -9.50 58.21 -11.40
N ARG A 23 -9.65 58.31 -12.72
CA ARG A 23 -9.79 57.14 -13.62
C ARG A 23 -8.58 56.22 -13.51
N THR A 24 -7.38 56.79 -13.54
CA THR A 24 -6.14 56.02 -13.47
C THR A 24 -5.94 55.37 -12.10
N ASN A 25 -6.28 56.05 -11.00
CA ASN A 25 -6.22 55.45 -9.67
C ASN A 25 -7.18 54.26 -9.50
N SER A 26 -8.33 54.29 -10.16
CA SER A 26 -9.26 53.15 -10.20
C SER A 26 -8.67 51.99 -10.99
N LEU A 27 -8.04 52.25 -12.14
CA LEU A 27 -7.35 51.23 -12.94
C LEU A 27 -6.13 50.64 -12.21
N LEU A 28 -5.34 51.45 -11.51
CA LEU A 28 -4.19 50.96 -10.75
C LEU A 28 -4.58 49.99 -9.63
N LYS A 29 -5.81 50.06 -9.11
CA LYS A 29 -6.32 49.12 -8.08
C LYS A 29 -6.68 47.75 -8.64
N THR A 30 -6.98 47.64 -9.94
CA THR A 30 -7.33 46.35 -10.57
C THR A 30 -6.10 45.51 -10.95
N LEU A 31 -4.89 46.05 -10.77
CA LEU A 31 -3.65 45.34 -11.06
C LEU A 31 -3.41 44.15 -10.11
N PRO A 32 -2.75 43.07 -10.60
CA PRO A 32 -2.42 41.89 -9.80
C PRO A 32 -1.61 42.23 -8.55
N PRO A 33 -1.74 41.45 -7.45
CA PRO A 33 -1.03 41.72 -6.20
C PRO A 33 0.49 41.83 -6.34
N ALA A 34 1.10 41.06 -7.25
CA ALA A 34 2.55 41.08 -7.52
C ALA A 34 3.05 42.46 -8.00
N GLU A 35 2.19 43.23 -8.68
CA GLU A 35 2.55 44.52 -9.29
C GLU A 35 2.05 45.71 -8.45
N ARG A 36 1.10 45.48 -7.55
CA ARG A 36 0.40 46.50 -6.77
C ARG A 36 1.34 47.35 -5.92
N PHE A 37 2.37 46.76 -5.30
CA PHE A 37 3.25 47.47 -4.37
C PHE A 37 4.17 48.49 -5.06
N ALA A 38 4.73 48.15 -6.22
CA ALA A 38 5.60 49.05 -6.97
C ALA A 38 4.79 50.06 -7.81
N LEU A 39 3.75 49.58 -8.51
CA LEU A 39 3.01 50.41 -9.48
C LEU A 39 2.12 51.46 -8.84
N VAL A 40 1.40 51.09 -7.79
CA VAL A 40 0.40 51.98 -7.19
C VAL A 40 1.05 53.16 -6.50
N ASN A 41 2.17 52.94 -5.80
CA ASN A 41 2.84 53.99 -5.04
C ASN A 41 3.56 55.01 -5.93
N GLN A 42 4.30 54.54 -6.95
CA GLN A 42 4.99 55.44 -7.87
C GLN A 42 4.01 56.13 -8.84
N GLY A 43 3.01 55.40 -9.33
CA GLY A 43 1.97 55.95 -10.20
C GLY A 43 1.14 57.04 -9.52
N LYS A 44 0.71 56.81 -8.27
CA LYS A 44 0.00 57.84 -7.48
C LYS A 44 0.84 59.08 -7.25
N ARG A 45 2.15 58.92 -6.96
CA ARG A 45 3.06 60.06 -6.74
C ARG A 45 3.20 60.91 -8.01
N ALA A 46 3.41 60.28 -9.16
CA ALA A 46 3.50 60.97 -10.44
C ALA A 46 2.19 61.72 -10.78
N LEU A 47 1.02 61.06 -10.64
CA LEU A 47 -0.28 61.68 -10.91
C LEU A 47 -0.59 62.84 -9.95
N ASN A 48 -0.26 62.70 -8.66
CA ASN A 48 -0.40 63.78 -7.69
C ASN A 48 0.49 64.97 -8.06
N SER A 49 1.72 64.72 -8.50
CA SER A 49 2.65 65.77 -8.97
C SER A 49 2.07 66.55 -10.16
N VAL A 50 1.40 65.89 -11.11
CA VAL A 50 0.73 66.55 -12.25
C VAL A 50 -0.30 67.57 -11.75
N VAL A 51 -1.23 67.13 -10.89
CA VAL A 51 -2.33 67.97 -10.38
C VAL A 51 -1.79 69.13 -9.53
N LEU A 52 -0.81 68.86 -8.67
CA LEU A 52 -0.22 69.87 -7.79
C LEU A 52 0.55 70.94 -8.56
N ASN A 53 1.36 70.56 -9.56
CA ASN A 53 2.09 71.52 -10.39
C ASN A 53 1.14 72.41 -11.23
N ILE A 54 0.02 71.86 -11.71
CA ILE A 54 -1.00 72.65 -12.41
C ILE A 54 -1.64 73.66 -11.46
N ALA A 55 -2.05 73.24 -10.25
CA ALA A 55 -2.63 74.14 -9.25
C ALA A 55 -1.64 75.23 -8.81
N GLU A 56 -0.37 74.86 -8.59
CA GLU A 56 0.66 75.80 -8.16
C GLU A 56 0.98 76.84 -9.26
N SER A 57 0.89 76.45 -10.53
CA SER A 57 1.11 77.36 -11.66
C SER A 57 0.12 78.53 -11.70
N ALA A 58 -1.10 78.35 -11.21
CA ALA A 58 -2.13 79.40 -11.21
C ALA A 58 -1.92 80.50 -10.17
N ASN A 59 -1.02 80.27 -9.20
CA ASN A 59 -0.65 81.24 -8.17
C ASN A 59 0.68 81.95 -8.48
N LYS A 60 1.24 81.80 -9.68
CA LYS A 60 2.49 82.48 -10.08
C LYS A 60 2.20 83.87 -10.65
N ALA A 61 3.11 84.81 -10.36
CA ALA A 61 2.95 86.22 -10.70
C ALA A 61 3.20 86.50 -12.19
N THR A 62 3.95 85.61 -12.87
CA THR A 62 4.32 85.79 -14.28
C THR A 62 4.03 84.56 -15.12
N ASP A 63 3.74 84.79 -16.40
CA ASP A 63 3.54 83.71 -17.39
C ASP A 63 4.79 82.83 -17.55
N LYS A 64 5.97 83.42 -17.35
CA LYS A 64 7.25 82.69 -17.42
C LYS A 64 7.33 81.64 -16.31
N GLU A 65 6.97 82.00 -15.08
CA GLU A 65 6.93 81.07 -13.96
C GLU A 65 5.82 80.03 -14.12
N MET A 66 4.63 80.45 -14.57
CA MET A 66 3.52 79.53 -14.85
C MET A 66 3.94 78.43 -15.84
N LYS A 67 4.62 78.79 -16.93
CA LYS A 67 5.15 77.82 -17.92
C LYS A 67 6.13 76.81 -17.32
N VAL A 68 6.95 77.21 -16.36
CA VAL A 68 7.90 76.29 -15.68
C VAL A 68 7.14 75.20 -14.92
N PHE A 69 6.08 75.56 -14.19
CA PHE A 69 5.26 74.60 -13.45
C PHE A 69 4.44 73.69 -14.38
N LEU A 70 3.89 74.21 -15.47
CA LEU A 70 3.21 73.38 -16.48
C LEU A 70 4.19 72.40 -17.15
N ASN A 71 5.43 72.81 -17.41
CA ASN A 71 6.46 71.91 -17.93
C ASN A 71 6.82 70.80 -16.92
N ARG A 72 6.87 71.11 -15.61
CA ARG A 72 7.06 70.10 -14.56
C ARG A 72 5.90 69.10 -14.52
N ALA A 73 4.66 69.58 -14.62
CA ALA A 73 3.48 68.72 -14.72
C ALA A 73 3.57 67.76 -15.91
N ARG A 74 3.95 68.28 -17.09
CA ARG A 74 4.17 67.46 -18.30
C ARG A 74 5.28 66.43 -18.11
N CYS A 75 6.37 66.80 -17.44
CA CYS A 75 7.47 65.89 -17.15
C CYS A 75 7.01 64.73 -16.25
N SER A 76 6.27 65.00 -15.18
CA SER A 76 5.69 63.95 -14.32
C SER A 76 4.69 63.05 -15.05
N LEU A 77 3.95 63.58 -16.03
CA LEU A 77 3.07 62.76 -16.88
C LEU A 77 3.87 61.80 -17.77
N ASN A 78 4.96 62.27 -18.39
CA ASN A 78 5.84 61.44 -19.20
C ASN A 78 6.52 60.34 -18.37
N GLU A 79 6.89 60.63 -17.11
CA GLU A 79 7.41 59.61 -16.18
C GLU A 79 6.38 58.52 -15.91
N PHE A 80 5.12 58.91 -15.68
CA PHE A 80 4.03 57.97 -15.49
C PHE A 80 3.84 57.07 -16.72
N GLU A 81 3.85 57.63 -17.92
CA GLU A 81 3.73 56.87 -19.18
C GLU A 81 4.85 55.84 -19.35
N ARG A 82 6.11 56.25 -19.15
CA ARG A 82 7.28 55.35 -19.25
C ARG A 82 7.21 54.21 -18.25
N PHE A 83 6.79 54.51 -17.02
CA PHE A 83 6.68 53.52 -15.96
C PHE A 83 5.59 52.48 -16.26
N VAL A 84 4.42 52.90 -16.77
CA VAL A 84 3.36 51.99 -17.22
C VAL A 84 3.86 51.09 -18.37
N ASN A 85 4.58 51.66 -19.34
CA ASN A 85 5.11 50.90 -20.47
C ASN A 85 6.19 49.89 -20.05
N SER A 86 7.03 50.20 -19.06
CA SER A 86 8.03 49.26 -18.53
C SER A 86 7.41 47.99 -17.93
N GLN A 87 6.20 48.07 -17.37
CA GLN A 87 5.57 46.89 -16.75
C GLN A 87 4.89 45.97 -17.74
N LYS A 88 4.37 46.50 -18.86
CA LYS A 88 3.87 45.68 -19.97
C LYS A 88 4.93 44.69 -20.47
N SER A 89 6.20 45.09 -20.47
CA SER A 89 7.32 44.22 -20.88
C SER A 89 7.58 43.06 -19.92
N LYS A 90 7.40 43.24 -18.60
CA LYS A 90 7.62 42.17 -17.61
C LYS A 90 6.52 41.12 -17.60
N VAL A 91 5.26 41.52 -17.82
CA VAL A 91 4.11 40.59 -17.89
C VAL A 91 4.27 39.58 -19.03
N ASN A 92 4.90 39.96 -20.14
CA ASN A 92 5.18 39.07 -21.27
C ASN A 92 6.38 38.12 -21.05
N SER A 93 7.04 38.14 -19.89
CA SER A 93 8.27 37.36 -19.63
C SER A 93 8.04 36.07 -18.85
N GLN A 94 6.79 35.61 -18.64
CA GLN A 94 6.57 34.28 -18.08
C GLN A 94 6.88 33.21 -19.14
N ARG A 95 8.13 32.74 -19.14
CA ARG A 95 8.57 31.64 -19.99
C ARG A 95 7.85 30.35 -19.57
N GLY A 96 7.07 29.78 -20.48
CA GLY A 96 6.50 28.45 -20.33
C GLY A 96 7.55 27.35 -20.54
N PHE A 97 7.19 26.11 -20.19
CA PHE A 97 8.01 24.93 -20.47
C PHE A 97 8.05 24.67 -21.98
N THR A 98 9.20 24.24 -22.51
CA THR A 98 9.32 23.86 -23.92
C THR A 98 8.82 22.42 -24.13
N ILE A 99 8.43 22.11 -25.37
CA ILE A 99 7.98 20.76 -25.76
C ILE A 99 9.06 19.69 -25.46
N PRO A 100 10.36 19.92 -25.75
CA PRO A 100 11.41 18.97 -25.36
C PRO A 100 11.48 18.67 -23.86
N GLU A 101 11.34 19.68 -22.99
CA GLU A 101 11.37 19.46 -21.53
C GLU A 101 10.17 18.66 -21.06
N LEU A 102 8.98 18.91 -21.61
CA LEU A 102 7.79 18.11 -21.32
C LEU A 102 7.98 16.65 -21.77
N LEU A 103 8.55 16.43 -22.95
CA LEU A 103 8.84 15.09 -23.47
C LEU A 103 9.82 14.33 -22.56
N VAL A 104 10.91 14.98 -22.15
CA VAL A 104 11.91 14.37 -21.24
C VAL A 104 11.29 14.08 -19.87
N ALA A 105 10.50 15.00 -19.32
CA ALA A 105 9.84 14.81 -18.03
C ALA A 105 8.87 13.62 -18.07
N LEU A 106 8.05 13.51 -19.12
CA LEU A 106 7.13 12.38 -19.30
C LEU A 106 7.86 11.05 -19.46
N LEU A 107 8.95 11.04 -20.23
CA LEU A 107 9.78 9.85 -20.42
C LEU A 107 10.35 9.37 -19.08
N VAL A 108 11.04 10.25 -18.33
CA VAL A 108 11.66 9.90 -17.04
C VAL A 108 10.60 9.47 -16.03
N PHE A 109 9.48 10.18 -15.95
CA PHE A 109 8.39 9.86 -15.04
C PHE A 109 7.78 8.48 -15.33
N SER A 110 7.58 8.15 -16.61
CA SER A 110 7.05 6.85 -17.02
C SER A 110 8.01 5.69 -16.68
N LEU A 111 9.32 5.90 -16.81
CA LEU A 111 10.33 4.91 -16.44
C LEU A 111 10.35 4.65 -14.93
N VAL A 112 10.28 5.70 -14.12
CA VAL A 112 10.27 5.58 -12.66
C VAL A 112 9.01 4.86 -12.18
N ILE A 113 7.83 5.25 -12.67
CA ILE A 113 6.56 4.59 -12.31
C ILE A 113 6.52 3.16 -12.81
N GLY A 114 6.91 2.91 -14.07
CA GLY A 114 6.95 1.56 -14.64
C GLY A 114 7.88 0.63 -13.85
N GLY A 115 9.06 1.12 -13.48
CA GLY A 115 9.99 0.40 -12.62
C GLY A 115 9.41 0.10 -11.24
N GLY A 116 8.82 1.10 -10.58
CA GLY A 116 8.20 0.95 -9.26
C GLY A 116 7.01 -0.02 -9.27
N ALA A 117 6.15 0.05 -10.29
CA ALA A 117 5.01 -0.82 -10.44
C ALA A 117 5.43 -2.30 -10.59
N ASN A 118 6.46 -2.58 -11.39
CA ASN A 118 6.98 -3.94 -11.56
C ASN A 118 7.54 -4.52 -10.25
N LEU A 119 8.32 -3.73 -9.51
CA LEU A 119 8.83 -4.14 -8.20
C LEU A 119 7.69 -4.48 -7.22
N LEU A 120 6.64 -3.65 -7.21
CA LEU A 120 5.46 -3.87 -6.38
C LEU A 120 4.70 -5.15 -6.78
N LEU A 121 4.50 -5.39 -8.08
CA LEU A 121 3.85 -6.60 -8.58
C LEU A 121 4.65 -7.86 -8.24
N SER A 122 5.98 -7.83 -8.39
CA SER A 122 6.86 -8.92 -7.97
C SER A 122 6.79 -9.15 -6.46
N GLY A 123 6.74 -8.09 -5.66
CA GLY A 123 6.57 -8.16 -4.22
C GLY A 123 5.26 -8.84 -3.81
N ILE A 124 4.13 -8.47 -4.44
CA ILE A 124 2.82 -9.10 -4.18
C ILE A 124 2.85 -10.58 -4.53
N ALA A 125 3.43 -10.95 -5.68
CA ALA A 125 3.55 -12.34 -6.09
C ALA A 125 4.39 -13.16 -5.10
N ALA A 126 5.52 -12.62 -4.66
CA ALA A 126 6.39 -13.27 -3.66
C ALA A 126 5.66 -13.42 -2.31
N GLN A 127 4.95 -12.39 -1.85
CA GLN A 127 4.19 -12.43 -0.60
C GLN A 127 3.07 -13.47 -0.64
N ARG A 128 2.34 -13.57 -1.75
CA ARG A 128 1.30 -14.59 -1.94
C ARG A 128 1.86 -16.01 -1.83
N ASN A 129 3.02 -16.25 -2.43
CA ASN A 129 3.69 -17.55 -2.34
C ASN A 129 4.16 -17.86 -0.91
N SER A 130 4.68 -16.86 -0.19
CA SER A 130 5.10 -17.01 1.21
C SER A 130 3.93 -17.33 2.14
N LEU A 131 2.78 -16.67 1.97
CA LEU A 131 1.57 -16.93 2.77
C LEU A 131 1.04 -18.36 2.53
N ALA A 132 1.03 -18.82 1.28
CA ALA A 132 0.62 -20.19 0.96
C ALA A 132 1.57 -21.24 1.56
N ALA A 133 2.88 -20.97 1.57
CA ALA A 133 3.87 -21.84 2.20
C ALA A 133 3.73 -21.87 3.73
N GLN A 134 3.42 -20.73 4.36
CA GLN A 134 3.19 -20.64 5.79
C GLN A 134 1.96 -21.46 6.22
N GLU A 135 0.83 -21.31 5.53
CA GLU A 135 -0.39 -22.09 5.81
C GLU A 135 -0.12 -23.61 5.69
N LEU A 136 0.65 -24.03 4.67
CA LEU A 136 1.06 -25.43 4.52
C LEU A 136 1.87 -25.93 5.72
N LEU A 137 2.83 -25.14 6.19
CA LEU A 137 3.66 -25.49 7.34
C LEU A 137 2.82 -25.57 8.62
N ASP A 138 1.92 -24.62 8.85
CA ASP A 138 1.08 -24.58 10.04
C ASP A 138 0.12 -25.78 10.08
N GLN A 139 -0.58 -26.07 8.97
CA GLN A 139 -1.52 -27.20 8.89
C GLN A 139 -0.81 -28.56 8.96
N SER A 140 0.36 -28.69 8.31
CA SER A 140 1.14 -29.93 8.37
C SER A 140 1.72 -30.18 9.77
N SER A 141 2.22 -29.13 10.43
CA SER A 141 2.73 -29.20 11.80
C SER A 141 1.62 -29.58 12.78
N PHE A 142 0.44 -28.96 12.65
CA PHE A 142 -0.73 -29.31 13.45
C PHE A 142 -1.13 -30.78 13.27
N ALA A 143 -1.29 -31.24 12.02
CA ALA A 143 -1.66 -32.62 11.74
C ALA A 143 -0.62 -33.62 12.25
N ALA A 144 0.67 -33.33 12.04
CA ALA A 144 1.78 -34.15 12.52
C ALA A 144 1.83 -34.22 14.05
N GLU A 145 1.66 -33.08 14.73
CA GLU A 145 1.64 -33.02 16.19
C GLU A 145 0.45 -33.78 16.76
N TYR A 146 -0.74 -33.59 16.20
CA TYR A 146 -1.94 -34.29 16.63
C TYR A 146 -1.80 -35.81 16.48
N MET A 147 -1.39 -36.29 15.30
CA MET A 147 -1.13 -37.72 15.07
C MET A 147 -0.04 -38.24 16.00
N THR A 148 1.04 -37.49 16.22
CA THR A 148 2.12 -37.88 17.15
C THR A 148 1.60 -38.03 18.57
N ARG A 149 0.80 -37.07 19.06
CA ARG A 149 0.21 -37.12 20.41
C ARG A 149 -0.70 -38.33 20.57
N ALA A 150 -1.56 -38.60 19.58
CA ALA A 150 -2.49 -39.74 19.60
C ALA A 150 -1.74 -41.08 19.51
N LEU A 151 -0.78 -41.21 18.59
CA LEU A 151 0.01 -42.44 18.43
C LEU A 151 0.84 -42.77 19.68
N ARG A 152 1.36 -41.77 20.40
CA ARG A 152 2.05 -41.99 21.70
C ARG A 152 1.15 -42.61 22.75
N GLN A 153 -0.17 -42.42 22.64
CA GLN A 153 -1.17 -42.90 23.60
C GLN A 153 -1.78 -44.25 23.22
N ALA A 154 -1.33 -44.86 22.12
CA ALA A 154 -1.80 -46.19 21.75
C ALA A 154 -1.53 -47.22 22.86
N GLN A 155 -2.43 -48.19 22.97
CA GLN A 155 -2.33 -49.33 23.87
C GLN A 155 -2.38 -50.63 23.07
N LYS A 156 -1.75 -51.67 23.61
CA LYS A 156 -1.81 -53.03 23.08
C LYS A 156 -3.24 -53.56 23.25
N ASP A 157 -3.83 -54.03 22.17
CA ASP A 157 -5.17 -54.63 22.19
C ASP A 157 -5.04 -56.12 22.53
N LEU A 158 -5.56 -56.53 23.68
CA LEU A 158 -5.57 -57.94 24.11
C LEU A 158 -6.93 -58.61 23.90
N GLY A 159 -7.95 -57.84 23.52
CA GLY A 159 -9.35 -58.24 23.51
C GLY A 159 -9.95 -58.46 22.13
N ASP A 160 -9.21 -58.18 21.04
CA ASP A 160 -9.72 -58.17 19.65
C ASP A 160 -10.80 -57.10 19.44
N ASP A 161 -10.73 -55.99 20.18
CA ASP A 161 -11.76 -54.94 20.19
C ASP A 161 -11.60 -53.93 19.03
N CYS A 162 -10.39 -53.77 18.51
CA CYS A 162 -10.05 -52.73 17.53
C CYS A 162 -9.01 -53.17 16.50
N ILE A 163 -7.99 -53.94 16.90
CA ILE A 163 -6.88 -54.38 16.06
C ILE A 163 -6.53 -55.84 16.37
N SER A 164 -5.77 -56.46 15.47
CA SER A 164 -5.27 -57.82 15.65
C SER A 164 -4.71 -58.07 17.07
N PRO A 165 -5.10 -59.16 17.76
CA PRO A 165 -4.75 -59.37 19.15
C PRO A 165 -3.24 -59.37 19.41
N GLY A 166 -2.84 -58.64 20.45
CA GLY A 166 -1.47 -58.51 20.91
C GLY A 166 -0.57 -57.62 20.04
N THR A 167 -1.16 -56.81 19.16
CA THR A 167 -0.49 -55.73 18.43
C THR A 167 -0.82 -54.36 19.04
N ASN A 168 0.03 -53.35 18.79
CA ASN A 168 -0.18 -51.98 19.31
C ASN A 168 -0.74 -51.07 18.22
N TYR A 169 -0.41 -51.39 16.97
CA TYR A 169 -0.89 -50.68 15.79
C TYR A 169 -1.16 -51.66 14.65
N GLU A 170 -2.11 -51.30 13.79
CA GLU A 170 -2.41 -52.05 12.56
C GLU A 170 -2.37 -51.11 11.35
N ILE A 171 -1.64 -51.51 10.31
CA ILE A 171 -1.60 -50.76 9.05
C ILE A 171 -2.83 -51.10 8.22
N THR A 172 -3.58 -50.08 7.81
CA THR A 172 -4.78 -50.23 6.98
C THR A 172 -4.61 -49.58 5.60
N ASP A 173 -5.59 -49.81 4.71
CA ASP A 173 -5.73 -49.11 3.42
C ASP A 173 -4.50 -49.20 2.49
N GLY A 174 -3.76 -50.32 2.58
CA GLY A 174 -2.56 -50.60 1.78
C GLY A 174 -1.36 -49.74 2.17
N GLY A 175 -1.21 -49.37 3.45
CA GLY A 175 -0.11 -48.54 3.94
C GLY A 175 -0.46 -47.08 4.14
N ARG A 176 -1.68 -46.66 3.77
CA ARG A 176 -2.14 -45.26 3.81
C ARG A 176 -3.03 -44.96 5.02
N GLY A 177 -3.21 -45.93 5.90
CA GLY A 177 -3.86 -45.73 7.18
C GLY A 177 -3.19 -46.52 8.29
N ILE A 178 -3.49 -46.10 9.50
CA ILE A 178 -3.06 -46.75 10.73
C ILE A 178 -4.23 -46.75 11.71
N GLN A 179 -4.44 -47.86 12.39
CA GLN A 179 -5.48 -48.07 13.38
C GLN A 179 -4.84 -48.50 14.71
N PHE A 180 -5.36 -48.01 15.82
CA PHE A 180 -4.86 -48.28 17.17
C PHE A 180 -5.92 -48.02 18.23
N LEU A 181 -5.75 -48.65 19.40
CA LEU A 181 -6.59 -48.44 20.57
C LEU A 181 -6.02 -47.31 21.43
N ASP A 182 -6.79 -46.27 21.72
CA ASP A 182 -6.38 -45.16 22.58
C ASP A 182 -6.48 -45.52 24.08
N VAL A 183 -5.87 -44.76 24.98
CA VAL A 183 -5.94 -44.95 26.45
C VAL A 183 -7.35 -44.93 27.02
N GLN A 184 -8.30 -44.39 26.27
CA GLN A 184 -9.72 -44.31 26.62
C GLN A 184 -10.52 -45.54 26.14
N GLY A 185 -9.86 -46.53 25.52
CA GLY A 185 -10.53 -47.69 24.92
C GLY A 185 -11.26 -47.36 23.60
N VAL A 186 -10.98 -46.19 23.01
CA VAL A 186 -11.58 -45.78 21.73
C VAL A 186 -10.67 -46.22 20.60
N CYS A 187 -11.22 -46.99 19.66
CA CYS A 187 -10.52 -47.35 18.43
C CYS A 187 -10.35 -46.10 17.56
N ARG A 188 -9.12 -45.75 17.20
CA ARG A 188 -8.81 -44.60 16.32
C ARG A 188 -8.05 -45.08 15.11
N LYS A 189 -8.34 -44.46 13.98
CA LYS A 189 -7.82 -44.76 12.65
C LYS A 189 -7.56 -43.45 11.93
N PHE A 190 -6.30 -43.24 11.56
CA PHE A 190 -5.93 -42.20 10.61
C PHE A 190 -5.85 -42.84 9.23
N SER A 191 -6.47 -42.22 8.23
CA SER A 191 -6.37 -42.73 6.85
C SER A 191 -6.49 -41.62 5.83
N LEU A 192 -5.92 -41.86 4.65
CA LEU A 192 -6.12 -41.04 3.46
C LEU A 192 -7.14 -41.75 2.53
N PRO A 193 -8.32 -41.16 2.28
CA PRO A 193 -9.30 -41.73 1.38
C PRO A 193 -8.74 -41.95 -0.04
N PRO A 194 -9.12 -43.04 -0.72
CA PRO A 194 -8.71 -43.27 -2.11
C PRO A 194 -9.41 -42.34 -3.11
N SER A 195 -10.47 -41.64 -2.72
CA SER A 195 -11.24 -40.76 -3.60
C SER A 195 -10.56 -39.40 -3.79
N VAL A 196 -10.45 -38.98 -5.06
CA VAL A 196 -9.85 -37.71 -5.49
C VAL A 196 -10.53 -36.48 -4.86
N GLN A 197 -11.81 -36.61 -4.48
CA GLN A 197 -12.60 -35.51 -3.90
C GLN A 197 -12.24 -35.21 -2.42
N ALA A 198 -11.58 -36.14 -1.71
CA ALA A 198 -11.25 -35.98 -0.29
C ALA A 198 -9.82 -36.44 0.03
N GLN A 199 -8.82 -35.90 -0.68
CA GLN A 199 -7.40 -36.08 -0.36
C GLN A 199 -6.98 -35.30 0.90
N ARG A 200 -7.63 -35.61 2.02
CA ARG A 200 -7.42 -35.02 3.34
C ARG A 200 -7.26 -36.14 4.35
N ILE A 201 -6.43 -35.93 5.36
CA ILE A 201 -6.27 -36.92 6.44
C ILE A 201 -7.55 -36.92 7.27
N LYS A 202 -8.18 -38.08 7.40
CA LYS A 202 -9.37 -38.28 8.24
C LYS A 202 -9.05 -39.14 9.46
N GLU A 203 -9.74 -38.85 10.56
CA GLU A 203 -9.79 -39.67 11.77
C GLU A 203 -11.13 -40.41 11.90
N THR A 204 -11.13 -41.68 12.33
CA THR A 204 -12.32 -42.55 12.52
C THR A 204 -11.99 -43.66 13.53
N PRO A 205 -12.88 -44.24 14.34
CA PRO A 205 -14.06 -43.70 14.97
C PRO A 205 -13.72 -42.98 16.29
N GLY A 206 -13.42 -41.67 16.23
CA GLY A 206 -13.68 -40.76 17.36
C GLY A 206 -15.18 -40.35 17.39
N PRO A 207 -15.61 -39.35 18.18
CA PRO A 207 -17.02 -38.90 18.28
C PRO A 207 -17.65 -38.36 16.96
N GLY A 208 -16.96 -38.46 15.83
CA GLY A 208 -17.43 -38.09 14.51
C GLY A 208 -16.30 -38.17 13.48
N LEU A 209 -16.65 -38.15 12.18
CA LEU A 209 -15.67 -38.08 11.10
C LEU A 209 -15.07 -36.68 11.06
N THR A 210 -13.79 -36.56 11.41
CA THR A 210 -13.08 -35.28 11.49
C THR A 210 -11.91 -35.26 10.51
N PHE A 211 -11.78 -34.14 9.79
CA PHE A 211 -10.64 -33.90 8.90
C PHE A 211 -9.57 -33.10 9.64
N LEU A 212 -8.34 -33.61 9.64
CA LEU A 212 -7.20 -32.98 10.32
C LEU A 212 -6.56 -31.86 9.49
N THR A 213 -6.74 -31.88 8.17
CA THR A 213 -6.21 -30.88 7.24
C THR A 213 -7.35 -30.09 6.61
N SER A 214 -7.14 -28.82 6.24
CA SER A 214 -8.16 -28.00 5.56
C SER A 214 -8.51 -28.51 4.15
N ASP A 215 -9.58 -27.97 3.56
CA ASP A 215 -10.02 -28.27 2.18
C ASP A 215 -9.23 -27.52 1.11
N ASN A 216 -8.52 -26.46 1.49
CA ASN A 216 -7.60 -25.69 0.64
C ASN A 216 -6.28 -26.42 0.34
N LEU A 217 -6.06 -27.57 0.97
CA LEU A 217 -4.87 -28.39 0.82
C LEU A 217 -5.21 -29.76 0.24
N THR A 218 -4.22 -30.37 -0.39
CA THR A 218 -4.31 -31.70 -1.00
C THR A 218 -3.17 -32.56 -0.49
N VAL A 219 -3.51 -33.69 0.14
CA VAL A 219 -2.53 -34.68 0.61
C VAL A 219 -2.31 -35.70 -0.49
N THR A 220 -1.14 -35.65 -1.13
CA THR A 220 -0.81 -36.49 -2.29
C THR A 220 -0.39 -37.89 -1.87
N SER A 221 0.29 -38.01 -0.73
CA SER A 221 0.71 -39.30 -0.17
C SER A 221 0.66 -39.30 1.35
N LEU A 222 0.33 -40.46 1.91
CA LEU A 222 0.42 -40.77 3.33
C LEU A 222 0.90 -42.21 3.45
N ARG A 223 1.96 -42.45 4.23
CA ARG A 223 2.53 -43.78 4.43
C ARG A 223 2.87 -43.98 5.90
N PHE A 224 2.57 -45.18 6.40
CA PHE A 224 2.94 -45.64 7.74
C PHE A 224 3.88 -46.84 7.64
N SER A 225 4.81 -46.93 8.58
CA SER A 225 5.71 -48.05 8.77
C SER A 225 5.86 -48.31 10.27
N LEU A 226 5.76 -49.57 10.66
CA LEU A 226 5.85 -50.00 12.05
C LEU A 226 7.20 -50.70 12.30
N GLN A 227 7.73 -50.57 13.52
CA GLN A 227 8.92 -51.26 13.99
C GLN A 227 8.76 -51.60 15.48
N GLY A 228 9.25 -52.76 15.90
CA GLY A 228 9.16 -53.18 17.31
C GLY A 228 7.76 -53.59 17.74
N GLU A 229 6.93 -54.09 16.82
CA GLU A 229 5.58 -54.59 17.13
C GLU A 229 5.60 -56.07 17.56
N SER A 230 6.74 -56.76 17.45
CA SER A 230 6.78 -58.18 17.71
C SER A 230 6.63 -58.43 19.19
N GLN A 231 5.72 -59.34 19.55
CA GLN A 231 5.63 -59.82 20.93
C GLN A 231 6.87 -60.61 21.37
N GLU A 232 7.78 -60.93 20.45
CA GLU A 232 9.02 -61.67 20.73
C GLU A 232 10.26 -60.78 20.79
N ASP A 233 10.11 -59.47 20.59
CA ASP A 233 11.21 -58.52 20.68
C ASP A 233 11.18 -57.73 22.00
N GLU A 234 12.35 -57.20 22.38
CA GLU A 234 12.48 -56.28 23.53
C GLU A 234 12.47 -54.82 23.04
N LEU A 235 11.93 -54.56 21.84
CA LEU A 235 11.91 -53.24 21.24
C LEU A 235 10.60 -52.54 21.60
N GLN A 236 10.69 -51.25 21.84
CA GLN A 236 9.48 -50.46 22.00
C GLN A 236 8.82 -50.24 20.63
N PRO A 237 7.50 -50.46 20.49
CA PRO A 237 6.73 -50.14 19.30
C PRO A 237 6.94 -48.69 18.84
N ARG A 238 7.25 -48.53 17.55
CA ARG A 238 7.49 -47.26 16.89
C ARG A 238 6.74 -47.18 15.57
N VAL A 239 6.05 -46.06 15.39
CA VAL A 239 5.39 -45.70 14.14
C VAL A 239 6.20 -44.62 13.44
N THR A 240 6.69 -44.92 12.24
CA THR A 240 7.19 -43.90 11.32
C THR A 240 6.08 -43.56 10.33
N PHE A 241 5.71 -42.28 10.25
CA PHE A 241 4.78 -41.83 9.24
C PHE A 241 5.38 -40.72 8.40
N SER A 242 5.02 -40.69 7.13
CA SER A 242 5.38 -39.64 6.19
C SER A 242 4.20 -39.25 5.35
N PHE A 243 4.03 -37.96 5.10
CA PHE A 243 3.02 -37.47 4.18
C PHE A 243 3.53 -36.31 3.35
N GLU A 244 2.95 -36.18 2.16
CA GLU A 244 3.20 -35.08 1.25
C GLU A 244 1.92 -34.26 1.09
N ILE A 245 2.04 -32.96 1.22
CA ILE A 245 0.94 -32.00 1.16
C ILE A 245 1.27 -30.88 0.19
N GLU A 246 0.26 -30.44 -0.55
CA GLU A 246 0.34 -29.43 -1.58
C GLU A 246 -0.82 -28.46 -1.45
N ALA A 247 -0.56 -27.16 -1.63
CA ALA A 247 -1.61 -26.14 -1.61
C ALA A 247 -2.41 -26.19 -2.91
N LYS A 248 -3.75 -26.09 -2.83
CA LYS A 248 -4.59 -25.95 -4.02
C LYS A 248 -4.35 -24.57 -4.64
N GLY A 249 -3.57 -24.53 -5.72
CA GLY A 249 -3.19 -23.32 -6.45
C GLY A 249 -3.51 -23.41 -7.95
N ALA A 250 -3.70 -22.25 -8.59
CA ALA A 250 -4.15 -22.13 -9.98
C ALA A 250 -3.09 -22.51 -11.05
N ARG A 251 -1.89 -22.94 -10.67
CA ARG A 251 -0.83 -23.39 -11.57
C ARG A 251 -0.13 -24.64 -11.01
N PRO A 252 -0.15 -25.78 -11.72
CA PRO A 252 0.47 -27.05 -11.27
C PRO A 252 1.98 -26.97 -11.01
N ASP A 253 2.68 -26.00 -11.63
CA ASP A 253 4.14 -25.85 -11.52
C ASP A 253 4.59 -24.91 -10.39
N SER A 254 3.68 -24.23 -9.70
CA SER A 254 4.04 -23.24 -8.67
C SER A 254 3.34 -23.46 -7.32
N SER A 255 2.67 -24.58 -7.14
CA SER A 255 2.11 -24.96 -5.85
C SER A 255 3.24 -25.41 -4.92
N PRO A 256 3.43 -24.76 -3.76
CA PRO A 256 4.40 -25.22 -2.79
C PRO A 256 4.05 -26.63 -2.32
N LYS A 257 5.05 -27.51 -2.33
CA LYS A 257 4.97 -28.90 -1.87
C LYS A 257 5.81 -29.07 -0.61
N LEU A 258 5.27 -29.77 0.37
CA LEU A 258 5.97 -30.07 1.61
C LEU A 258 5.88 -31.57 1.89
N ARG A 259 7.01 -32.17 2.27
CA ARG A 259 7.08 -33.54 2.75
C ARG A 259 7.45 -33.52 4.23
N PHE A 260 6.62 -34.16 5.04
CA PHE A 260 6.87 -34.35 6.46
C PHE A 260 7.14 -35.83 6.73
N GLN A 261 8.07 -36.12 7.64
CA GLN A 261 8.33 -37.46 8.13
C GLN A 261 8.75 -37.39 9.59
N THR A 262 8.19 -38.27 10.42
CA THR A 262 8.60 -38.41 11.82
C THR A 262 8.41 -39.84 12.30
N THR A 263 9.09 -40.17 13.39
CA THR A 263 8.98 -41.46 14.08
C THR A 263 8.53 -41.22 15.52
N VAL A 264 7.56 -42.01 15.95
CA VAL A 264 6.88 -41.87 17.24
C VAL A 264 6.97 -43.21 17.96
N SER A 265 7.54 -43.23 19.16
CA SER A 265 7.46 -44.37 20.06
C SER A 265 6.23 -44.26 20.95
N GLN A 266 5.71 -45.40 21.39
CA GLN A 266 4.66 -45.46 22.41
C GLN A 266 5.10 -44.79 23.72
N ARG A 267 4.17 -44.22 24.48
CA ARG A 267 4.45 -43.65 25.82
C ARG A 267 4.56 -44.74 26.89
N ASN A 268 3.65 -45.70 26.87
CA ASN A 268 3.71 -46.83 27.79
C ASN A 268 4.83 -47.77 27.34
N VAL A 269 5.51 -48.37 28.33
CA VAL A 269 6.51 -49.41 28.08
C VAL A 269 5.76 -50.60 27.50
N ASP A 270 6.34 -51.21 26.47
CA ASP A 270 5.73 -52.39 25.88
C ASP A 270 5.65 -53.50 26.93
N VAL A 271 4.44 -53.98 27.18
CA VAL A 271 4.21 -55.04 28.16
C VAL A 271 4.15 -56.35 27.40
N TYR A 272 5.07 -57.24 27.73
CA TYR A 272 5.12 -58.60 27.21
C TYR A 272 3.95 -59.39 27.82
N SER A 273 2.82 -59.52 27.10
CA SER A 273 1.78 -60.45 27.52
C SER A 273 2.20 -61.85 27.10
N LYS A 274 2.79 -62.62 28.00
CA LYS A 274 2.76 -64.08 27.85
C LYS A 274 1.29 -64.48 27.94
N ILE A 275 0.66 -64.76 26.80
CA ILE A 275 -0.59 -65.51 26.78
C ILE A 275 -0.25 -66.86 27.43
N GLN A 276 -0.72 -67.05 28.67
CA GLN A 276 -0.61 -68.31 29.41
C GLN A 276 -1.82 -69.19 29.09
#